data_AF-A0A399X348-F1
#
_entry.id   AF-A0A399X348-F1
#
_cell.length_a   1.000
_cell.length_b   1.000
_cell.length_c   1.000
_cell.angle_alpha   90.00
_cell.angle_beta   90.00
_cell.angle_gamma   90.00
#
_symmetry.space_group_name_H-M   'P 1'
#
loop_
_entity.id
_entity.type
_entity.pdbx_description
1 polymer ?
#
loop_
_entity_poly.entity_id
_entity_poly.type
_entity_poly.pdbx_seq_one_letter_code
_entity_poly.pdbx_strand_id
1 'polypeptide(L)'
;MMTDFINKMINLGFGAALLTKENVEEVIDEMVKKGEIKKDEAKARASDLFKKVLSSKQEIESKIEKIVENALHKLDIPTRKELQEMQKKLEEVIKRLESREDLT
;
A
#
# COMPACT_ATOMS: atom_id res chain seq x y z
N MET A 1 -5.34 -24.04 13.96
CA MET A 1 -6.17 -23.09 14.74
C MET A 1 -5.74 -21.63 14.58
N MET A 2 -4.53 -21.20 15.00
CA MET A 2 -4.10 -19.81 14.76
C MET A 2 -3.78 -19.51 13.28
N THR A 3 -3.13 -20.44 12.57
CA THR A 3 -2.85 -20.31 11.14
C THR A 3 -4.11 -20.23 10.28
N ASP A 4 -5.15 -21.00 10.61
CA ASP A 4 -6.43 -20.95 9.91
C ASP A 4 -7.17 -19.63 10.13
N PHE A 5 -7.03 -19.05 11.33
CA PHE A 5 -7.61 -17.75 11.67
C PHE A 5 -6.88 -16.61 10.97
N ILE A 6 -5.54 -16.67 10.87
CA ILE A 6 -4.71 -15.72 10.10
C ILE A 6 -5.00 -15.86 8.60
N ASN A 7 -5.04 -17.08 8.06
CA ASN A 7 -5.38 -17.30 6.65
C ASN A 7 -6.81 -16.86 6.34
N LYS A 8 -7.79 -17.08 7.24
CA LYS A 8 -9.14 -16.52 7.11
C LYS A 8 -9.14 -15.00 7.21
N MET A 9 -8.37 -14.40 8.11
CA MET A 9 -8.28 -12.94 8.22
C MET A 9 -7.59 -12.31 7.01
N ILE A 10 -6.61 -12.98 6.42
CA ILE A 10 -5.98 -12.57 5.17
C ILE A 10 -7.00 -12.70 4.03
N ASN A 11 -7.63 -13.88 3.88
CA ASN A 11 -8.62 -14.14 2.83
C ASN A 11 -9.89 -13.27 2.96
N LEU A 12 -10.30 -12.89 4.17
CA LEU A 12 -11.40 -11.95 4.44
C LEU A 12 -10.93 -10.50 4.38
N GLY A 13 -9.67 -10.21 4.70
CA GLY A 13 -9.04 -8.90 4.59
C GLY A 13 -8.90 -8.43 3.15
N PHE A 14 -8.80 -9.37 2.21
CA PHE A 14 -8.90 -9.09 0.77
C PHE A 14 -10.32 -8.66 0.32
N GLY A 15 -11.35 -8.74 1.18
CA GLY A 15 -12.68 -8.22 0.88
C GLY A 15 -12.72 -6.69 0.69
N ALA A 16 -11.84 -5.95 1.38
CA ALA A 16 -11.65 -4.52 1.15
C ALA A 16 -10.67 -4.21 0.01
N ALA A 17 -9.79 -5.15 -0.33
CA ALA A 17 -8.85 -5.02 -1.45
C ALA A 17 -9.59 -5.01 -2.81
N LEU A 18 -10.66 -5.80 -2.93
CA LEU A 18 -11.53 -5.92 -4.11
C LEU A 18 -12.51 -4.75 -4.31
N LEU A 19 -12.74 -3.91 -3.30
CA LEU A 19 -13.56 -2.71 -3.49
C LEU A 19 -12.78 -1.68 -4.30
N THR A 20 -13.15 -1.54 -5.57
CA THR A 20 -12.70 -0.50 -6.49
C THR A 20 -13.80 0.55 -6.67
N LYS A 21 -13.43 1.69 -7.24
CA LYS A 21 -14.40 2.74 -7.58
C LYS A 21 -15.47 2.21 -8.56
N GLU A 22 -15.09 1.42 -9.56
CA GLU A 22 -16.04 0.75 -10.47
C GLU A 22 -17.03 -0.16 -9.72
N ASN A 23 -16.53 -1.04 -8.84
CA ASN A 23 -17.38 -1.99 -8.11
C ASN A 23 -18.39 -1.25 -7.20
N VAL A 24 -17.98 -0.11 -6.64
CA VAL A 24 -18.85 0.76 -5.84
C VAL A 24 -19.94 1.40 -6.70
N GLU A 25 -19.58 1.95 -7.86
CA GLU A 25 -20.54 2.59 -8.77
C GLU A 25 -21.59 1.59 -9.27
N GLU A 26 -21.17 0.35 -9.55
CA GLU A 26 -22.05 -0.74 -9.98
C GLU A 26 -23.04 -1.16 -8.89
N VAL A 27 -22.60 -1.29 -7.64
CA VAL A 27 -23.48 -1.58 -6.49
C VAL A 27 -24.50 -0.46 -6.27
N ILE A 28 -24.07 0.80 -6.36
CA ILE A 28 -24.96 1.95 -6.23
C ILE A 28 -26.01 1.97 -7.34
N ASP A 29 -25.62 1.68 -8.58
CA ASP A 29 -26.54 1.62 -9.72
C ASP A 29 -27.54 0.47 -9.61
N GLU A 30 -27.14 -0.67 -9.07
CA GLU A 30 -28.07 -1.76 -8.76
C GLU A 30 -29.10 -1.36 -7.70
N MET A 31 -28.67 -0.71 -6.61
CA MET A 31 -29.58 -0.29 -5.54
C MET A 31 -30.58 0.77 -6.01
N VAL A 32 -30.16 1.66 -6.92
CA VAL A 32 -31.06 2.62 -7.59
C VAL A 32 -32.04 1.91 -8.51
N LYS A 33 -31.58 0.93 -9.32
CA LYS A 33 -32.45 0.13 -10.20
C LYS A 33 -33.50 -0.67 -9.42
N LYS A 34 -33.12 -1.22 -8.27
CA LYS A 34 -34.01 -1.97 -7.37
C LYS A 34 -34.98 -1.08 -6.60
N GLY A 35 -34.82 0.25 -6.67
CA GLY A 35 -35.67 1.21 -5.94
C GLY A 35 -35.36 1.28 -4.44
N GLU A 36 -34.27 0.64 -3.98
CA GLU A 36 -33.82 0.65 -2.59
C GLU A 36 -33.28 2.03 -2.17
N ILE A 37 -32.86 2.82 -3.16
CA ILE A 37 -32.27 4.15 -2.97
C ILE A 37 -32.96 5.16 -3.90
N LYS A 38 -33.40 6.31 -3.34
CA LYS A 38 -33.93 7.44 -4.14
C LYS A 38 -32.80 8.12 -4.92
N LYS A 39 -33.04 8.30 -6.24
CA LYS A 39 -32.05 8.64 -7.27
C LYS A 39 -31.18 9.87 -6.97
N ASP A 40 -31.75 10.92 -6.39
CA ASP A 40 -31.11 12.24 -6.44
C ASP A 40 -30.36 12.63 -5.16
N GLU A 41 -30.74 12.10 -3.99
CA GLU A 41 -30.15 12.54 -2.70
C GLU A 41 -29.28 11.47 -2.03
N ALA A 42 -29.61 10.19 -2.25
CA ALA A 42 -28.92 9.09 -1.60
C ALA A 42 -27.76 8.51 -2.43
N LYS A 43 -27.76 8.73 -3.76
CA LYS A 43 -26.64 8.33 -4.65
C LYS A 43 -25.35 9.11 -4.36
N ALA A 44 -25.46 10.44 -4.18
CA ALA A 44 -24.32 11.30 -3.86
C ALA A 44 -23.72 10.96 -2.48
N ARG A 45 -24.57 10.81 -1.46
CA ARG A 45 -24.14 10.44 -0.10
C ARG A 45 -23.48 9.05 -0.05
N ALA A 46 -24.03 8.07 -0.77
CA ALA A 46 -23.42 6.75 -0.87
C ALA A 46 -22.04 6.84 -1.55
N SER A 47 -21.94 7.53 -2.68
CA SER A 47 -20.66 7.73 -3.39
C SER A 47 -19.59 8.37 -2.49
N ASP A 48 -19.94 9.40 -1.73
CA ASP A 48 -19.00 10.08 -0.84
C ASP A 48 -18.58 9.22 0.35
N LEU A 49 -19.49 8.41 0.92
CA LEU A 49 -19.14 7.41 1.94
C LEU A 49 -18.14 6.38 1.40
N PHE A 50 -18.39 5.85 0.21
CA PHE A 50 -17.49 4.88 -0.39
C PHE A 50 -16.14 5.49 -0.77
N LYS A 51 -16.09 6.72 -1.28
CA LYS A 51 -14.81 7.43 -1.51
C LYS A 51 -14.00 7.56 -0.22
N LYS A 52 -14.66 7.87 0.89
CA LYS A 52 -14.02 7.97 2.21
C LYS A 52 -13.51 6.61 2.70
N VAL A 53 -14.22 5.52 2.41
CA VAL A 53 -13.75 4.15 2.66
C VAL A 53 -12.51 3.84 1.81
N LEU A 54 -12.53 4.18 0.52
CA LEU A 54 -11.40 3.97 -0.38
C LEU A 54 -10.16 4.78 0.02
N SER A 55 -10.32 6.04 0.45
CA SER A 55 -9.19 6.83 0.95
C SER A 55 -8.64 6.27 2.27
N SER A 56 -9.53 5.80 3.15
CA SER A 56 -9.11 5.17 4.42
C SER A 56 -8.32 3.88 4.20
N LYS A 57 -8.61 3.14 3.12
CA LYS A 57 -7.84 1.96 2.71
C LYS A 57 -6.38 2.32 2.39
N GLN A 58 -6.15 3.38 1.61
CA GLN A 58 -4.79 3.83 1.28
C GLN A 58 -4.00 4.24 2.53
N GLU A 59 -4.65 4.91 3.49
CA GLU A 59 -4.01 5.24 4.77
C GLU A 59 -3.64 4.00 5.57
N ILE A 60 -4.48 2.96 5.56
CA ILE A 60 -4.21 1.68 6.21
C ILE A 60 -3.04 0.97 5.51
N GLU A 61 -3.03 0.91 4.19
CA GLU A 61 -1.94 0.33 3.39
C GLU A 61 -0.60 1.02 3.73
N SER A 62 -0.56 2.35 3.73
CA SER A 62 0.64 3.11 4.10
C SER A 62 1.09 2.87 5.55
N LYS A 63 0.15 2.72 6.49
CA LYS A 63 0.48 2.36 7.88
C LYS A 63 1.09 0.98 7.97
N ILE A 64 0.56 0.00 7.23
CA ILE A 64 1.09 -1.36 7.20
C ILE A 64 2.51 -1.35 6.62
N GLU A 65 2.74 -0.66 5.50
CA GLU A 65 4.07 -0.50 4.92
C GLU A 65 5.07 0.05 5.94
N LYS A 66 4.72 1.12 6.65
CA LYS A 66 5.57 1.69 7.70
C LYS A 66 5.82 0.74 8.86
N ILE A 67 4.83 -0.06 9.25
CA ILE A 67 5.00 -1.05 10.33
C ILE A 67 6.01 -2.12 9.89
N VAL A 68 5.89 -2.61 8.65
CA VAL A 68 6.80 -3.61 8.08
C VAL A 68 8.22 -3.03 7.95
N GLU A 69 8.35 -1.84 7.38
CA GLU A 69 9.63 -1.13 7.24
C GLU A 69 10.31 -0.95 8.61
N ASN A 70 9.59 -0.46 9.61
CA ASN A 70 10.12 -0.32 10.97
C ASN A 70 10.53 -1.66 11.60
N ALA A 71 9.81 -2.74 11.32
CA ALA A 71 10.15 -4.06 11.82
C ALA A 71 11.45 -4.58 11.19
N LEU A 72 11.62 -4.39 9.87
CA LEU A 72 12.85 -4.74 9.15
C LEU A 72 14.05 -3.93 9.67
N HIS A 73 13.88 -2.62 9.87
CA HIS A 73 14.94 -1.78 10.45
C HIS A 73 15.34 -2.22 11.86
N LYS A 74 14.38 -2.62 12.71
CA LYS A 74 14.68 -3.15 14.06
C LYS A 74 15.44 -4.47 14.04
N LEU A 75 15.45 -5.18 12.92
CA LEU A 75 16.21 -6.40 12.71
C LEU A 75 17.54 -6.13 11.98
N ASP A 76 17.93 -4.86 11.86
CA ASP A 76 19.11 -4.40 11.11
C ASP A 76 19.11 -4.85 9.63
N ILE A 77 17.92 -4.99 9.03
CA ILE A 77 17.78 -5.33 7.62
C ILE A 77 17.67 -4.02 6.83
N PRO A 78 18.67 -3.66 6.01
CA PRO A 78 18.63 -2.45 5.20
C PRO A 78 17.71 -2.61 4.00
N THR A 79 17.15 -1.49 3.55
CA THR A 79 16.38 -1.43 2.31
C THR A 79 17.28 -1.59 1.09
N ARG A 80 16.69 -2.02 -0.04
CA ARG A 80 17.41 -2.10 -1.32
C ARG A 80 18.01 -0.76 -1.74
N LYS A 81 17.31 0.35 -1.46
CA LYS A 81 17.76 1.70 -1.79
C LYS A 81 19.01 2.07 -1.01
N GLU A 82 19.02 1.85 0.32
CA GLU A 82 20.19 2.08 1.16
C GLU A 82 21.40 1.26 0.70
N LEU A 83 21.19 0.00 0.34
CA LEU A 83 22.25 -0.86 -0.22
C LEU A 83 22.81 -0.30 -1.54
N GLN A 84 21.96 0.18 -2.46
CA GLN A 84 22.40 0.78 -3.72
C GLN A 84 23.17 2.09 -3.49
N GLU A 85 22.73 2.92 -2.54
CA GLU A 85 23.43 4.14 -2.17
C GLU A 85 24.81 3.85 -1.55
N MET A 86 24.91 2.81 -0.71
CA MET A 86 26.20 2.34 -0.20
C MET A 86 27.11 1.81 -1.30
N GLN A 87 26.58 1.02 -2.24
CA GLN A 87 27.34 0.52 -3.39
C GLN A 87 27.90 1.66 -4.23
N LYS A 88 27.08 2.66 -4.56
CA LYS A 88 27.52 3.83 -5.33
C LYS A 88 28.61 4.62 -4.64
N LYS A 89 28.48 4.84 -3.32
CA LYS A 89 29.52 5.50 -2.52
C LYS A 89 30.82 4.69 -2.52
N LEU A 90 30.72 3.37 -2.42
CA LEU A 90 31.88 2.48 -2.45
C LEU A 90 32.60 2.55 -3.81
N GLU A 91 31.85 2.50 -4.92
CA GLU A 91 32.40 2.66 -6.28
C GLU A 91 33.11 4.01 -6.44
N GLU A 92 32.55 5.10 -5.91
CA GLU A 92 33.17 6.42 -5.95
C GLU A 92 34.47 6.47 -5.13
N VAL A 93 34.49 5.85 -3.95
CA VAL A 93 35.69 5.76 -3.12
C VAL A 93 36.78 4.94 -3.81
N ILE A 94 36.43 3.78 -4.37
CA ILE A 94 37.37 2.91 -5.11
C ILE A 94 38.00 3.70 -6.26
N LYS A 95 37.17 4.37 -7.08
CA LYS A 95 37.67 5.16 -8.22
C LYS A 95 38.63 6.29 -7.79
N ARG A 96 38.36 6.93 -6.66
CA ARG A 96 39.24 7.98 -6.10
C ARG A 96 40.56 7.43 -5.59
N LEU A 97 40.58 6.20 -5.06
CA LEU A 97 41.80 5.55 -4.61
C LEU A 97 42.66 5.11 -5.80
N GLU A 98 42.06 4.48 -6.81
CA GLU A 98 42.76 4.12 -8.06
C GLU A 98 43.40 5.35 -8.72
N SER A 99 42.65 6.46 -8.82
CA SER A 99 43.16 7.71 -9.38
C SER A 99 44.32 8.33 -8.59
N ARG A 100 44.52 7.95 -7.32
CA ARG A 100 45.62 8.43 -6.47
C ARG A 100 46.84 7.53 -6.54
N GLU A 101 46.66 6.22 -6.67
CA GLU A 101 47.76 5.27 -6.91
C GLU A 101 48.38 5.49 -8.29
N ASP A 102 47.60 5.83 -9.31
CA ASP A 102 48.11 6.16 -10.66
C ASP A 102 48.93 7.47 -10.70
N LEU A 103 48.89 8.29 -9.65
CA LEU A 103 49.60 9.58 -9.54
C LEU A 103 50.90 9.50 -8.71
N THR A 104 51.24 8.34 -8.14
CA THR A 104 52.44 8.10 -7.33
C THR A 104 53.34 7.04 -7.95
#